data_AF-A0A9D2A8A5-F1
#
_entry.id   AF-A0A9D2A8A5-F1
#
_cell.length_a   1.000
_cell.length_b   1.000
_cell.length_c   1.000
_cell.angle_alpha   90.00
_cell.angle_beta   90.00
_cell.angle_gamma   90.00
#
_symmetry.space_group_name_H-M   'P 1'
#
loop_
_entity.id
_entity.type
_entity.pdbx_description
1 polymer ?
#
loop_
_entity_poly.entity_id
_entity_poly.type
_entity_poly.pdbx_seq_one_letter_code
_entity_poly.pdbx_strand_id
1 'polypeptide(L)'
;RVAIVKFTLRSRTRLAALRVRGDVMILQTMRWADEMRDADFHVPASKVSKKELDMAASLVESYSEDFDPERFTDEYQQQLQQLIEEKLEHGEDIDTEATFGEADASEDGEGDVVDLMEALKKSVDERRAQGGASGAGQSASGKSGGRTSRSSSTRKAG
;
A
#
# COMPACT_ATOMS: atom_id res chain seq x y z
N ARG A 1 12.72 24.04 -10.80
CA ARG A 1 13.16 23.94 -12.21
C ARG A 1 14.10 22.74 -12.32
N VAL A 2 14.01 21.96 -13.40
CA VAL A 2 14.82 20.74 -13.61
C VAL A 2 15.45 20.86 -14.99
N ALA A 3 16.74 20.52 -15.10
CA ALA A 3 17.44 20.46 -16.38
C ALA A 3 17.53 19.01 -16.84
N ILE A 4 17.24 18.74 -18.11
CA ILE A 4 17.49 17.43 -18.72
C ILE A 4 18.91 17.46 -19.30
N VAL A 5 19.73 16.52 -18.87
CA VAL A 5 21.15 16.46 -19.24
C VAL A 5 21.52 15.07 -19.73
N LYS A 6 22.52 15.01 -20.61
CA LYS A 6 23.25 13.78 -20.91
C LYS A 6 24.59 13.87 -20.21
N PHE A 7 24.94 12.83 -19.46
CA PHE A 7 26.22 12.78 -18.77
C PHE A 7 26.82 11.38 -18.88
N THR A 8 28.14 11.30 -18.84
CA THR A 8 28.87 10.03 -18.89
C THR A 8 29.39 9.70 -17.50
N LEU A 9 29.00 8.55 -16.97
CA LEU A 9 29.54 8.02 -15.71
C LEU A 9 30.38 6.79 -16.02
N ARG A 10 31.68 6.88 -15.75
CA ARG A 10 32.69 5.88 -16.12
C ARG A 10 32.68 5.67 -17.65
N SER A 11 32.09 4.58 -18.12
CA SER A 11 32.06 4.19 -19.54
C SER A 11 30.69 4.34 -20.20
N ARG A 12 29.64 4.75 -19.47
CA ARG A 12 28.25 4.77 -19.99
C ARG A 12 27.64 6.16 -19.92
N THR A 13 27.15 6.62 -21.07
CA THR A 13 26.34 7.84 -21.19
C THR A 13 24.89 7.55 -20.80
N ARG A 14 24.33 8.38 -19.92
CA ARG A 14 22.95 8.27 -19.44
C ARG A 14 22.20 9.59 -19.61
N LEU A 15 20.89 9.51 -19.79
CA LEU A 15 19.99 10.64 -19.63
C LEU A 15 19.74 10.86 -18.14
N ALA A 16 19.65 12.11 -17.69
CA ALA A 16 19.36 12.43 -16.29
C ALA A 16 18.61 13.75 -16.13
N ALA A 17 17.89 13.84 -15.02
CA ALA A 17 17.29 15.06 -14.51
C ALA A 17 18.20 15.66 -13.43
N LEU A 18 18.69 16.88 -13.66
CA LEU A 18 19.52 17.63 -12.72
C LEU A 18 18.69 18.74 -12.07
N ARG A 19 18.69 18.80 -10.74
CA ARG A 19 17.98 19.83 -9.97
C ARG A 19 18.81 20.32 -8.78
N VAL A 20 18.66 21.59 -8.43
CA VAL A 20 19.25 22.17 -7.21
C VAL A 20 18.28 21.97 -6.05
N ARG A 21 18.78 21.52 -4.90
CA ARG A 21 18.05 21.41 -3.63
C ARG A 21 18.91 22.02 -2.53
N GLY A 22 18.54 23.18 -2.01
CA GLY A 22 19.40 23.95 -1.10
C GLY A 22 20.71 24.32 -1.80
N ASP A 23 21.83 24.02 -1.16
CA ASP A 23 23.19 24.30 -1.66
C ASP A 23 23.80 23.15 -2.47
N VAL A 24 23.03 22.07 -2.73
CA VAL A 24 23.51 20.88 -3.46
C VAL A 24 22.77 20.65 -4.77
N MET A 25 23.44 19.96 -5.69
CA MET A 25 22.84 19.46 -6.92
C MET A 25 22.49 17.97 -6.78
N ILE A 26 21.27 17.62 -7.15
CA ILE A 26 20.77 16.24 -7.22
C ILE A 26 20.66 15.84 -8.68
N LEU A 27 21.37 14.77 -9.05
CA LEU A 27 21.30 14.14 -10.36
C LEU A 27 20.52 12.83 -10.25
N GLN A 28 19.39 12.74 -10.96
CA GLN A 28 18.58 11.52 -11.03
C GLN A 28 18.70 10.92 -12.43
N THR A 29 19.26 9.72 -12.54
CA THR A 29 19.38 9.02 -13.82
C THR A 29 18.02 8.55 -14.32
N MET A 30 17.81 8.67 -15.64
CA MET A 30 16.62 8.22 -16.33
C MET A 30 16.97 7.07 -17.27
N ARG A 31 16.03 6.15 -17.47
CA ARG A 31 16.11 5.15 -18.52
C ARG A 31 15.88 5.81 -19.89
N TRP A 32 16.55 5.29 -20.91
CA TRP A 32 16.26 5.67 -22.29
C TRP A 32 14.92 5.08 -22.75
N ALA A 33 14.34 5.63 -23.82
CA ALA A 33 13.04 5.17 -24.31
C ALA A 33 13.07 3.70 -24.75
N ASP A 34 14.19 3.25 -25.35
CA ASP A 34 14.46 1.87 -25.75
C ASP A 34 14.73 0.92 -24.57
N GLU A 35 15.05 1.46 -23.39
CA GLU A 35 15.22 0.68 -22.16
C GLU A 35 13.91 0.50 -21.39
N MET A 36 12.83 1.17 -21.82
CA MET A 36 11.50 0.97 -21.27
C MET A 36 10.81 -0.17 -22.00
N ARG A 37 10.25 -1.12 -21.24
CA ARG A 37 9.38 -2.14 -21.81
C ARG A 37 7.95 -1.62 -21.83
N ASP A 38 7.23 -1.91 -22.91
CA ASP A 38 5.81 -1.61 -22.97
C ASP A 38 5.04 -2.43 -21.92
N ALA A 39 4.06 -1.78 -21.31
CA ALA A 39 3.16 -2.42 -20.35
C ALA A 39 2.08 -3.22 -21.08
N ASP A 40 2.48 -4.27 -21.80
CA ASP A 40 1.57 -5.17 -22.52
C ASP A 40 1.03 -6.28 -21.62
N PHE A 41 0.44 -5.88 -20.49
CA PHE A 41 -0.25 -6.78 -19.58
C PHE A 41 -1.68 -6.30 -19.35
N HIS A 42 -2.60 -7.25 -19.22
CA HIS A 42 -3.99 -6.93 -18.96
C HIS A 42 -4.14 -6.33 -17.55
N VAL A 43 -4.47 -5.04 -17.48
CA VAL A 43 -4.84 -4.39 -16.22
C VAL A 43 -6.36 -4.46 -16.09
N PRO A 44 -6.91 -5.27 -15.17
CA PRO A 44 -8.34 -5.32 -14.96
C PRO A 44 -8.83 -3.98 -14.41
N ALA A 45 -9.79 -3.37 -15.09
CA ALA A 45 -10.46 -2.17 -14.60
C ALA A 45 -11.50 -2.56 -13.54
N SER A 46 -11.08 -2.64 -12.27
CA SER A 46 -11.99 -2.84 -11.13
C SER A 46 -12.43 -1.50 -10.55
N LYS A 47 -13.73 -1.37 -10.24
CA LYS A 47 -14.24 -0.25 -9.46
C LYS A 47 -14.09 -0.59 -7.99
N VAL A 48 -13.22 0.13 -7.29
CA VAL A 48 -13.04 -0.01 -5.84
C VAL A 48 -14.12 0.81 -5.13
N SER A 49 -14.79 0.20 -4.15
CA SER A 49 -15.77 0.90 -3.32
C SER A 49 -15.08 1.82 -2.31
N LYS A 50 -15.78 2.87 -1.87
CA LYS A 50 -15.26 3.77 -0.83
C LYS A 50 -14.90 3.02 0.46
N LYS A 51 -15.70 2.02 0.84
CA LYS A 51 -15.47 1.22 2.05
C LYS A 51 -14.19 0.39 1.98
N GLU A 52 -13.87 -0.17 0.81
CA GLU A 52 -12.62 -0.92 0.59
C GLU A 52 -11.41 0.02 0.63
N LEU A 53 -11.52 1.22 0.06
CA LEU A 53 -10.47 2.24 0.15
C LEU A 53 -10.23 2.69 1.59
N ASP A 54 -11.29 2.98 2.34
CA ASP A 54 -11.20 3.41 3.74
C ASP A 54 -10.57 2.31 4.62
N MET A 55 -10.88 1.04 4.34
CA MET A 55 -10.28 -0.11 5.01
C MET A 55 -8.78 -0.26 4.68
N ALA A 56 -8.42 -0.21 3.40
CA ALA A 56 -7.02 -0.30 2.97
C ALA A 56 -6.19 0.86 3.51
N ALA A 57 -6.74 2.08 3.53
CA ALA A 57 -6.08 3.24 4.12
C ALA A 57 -5.82 3.06 5.62
N SER A 58 -6.79 2.51 6.36
CA SER A 58 -6.63 2.24 7.80
C SER A 58 -5.52 1.20 8.06
N LEU A 59 -5.39 0.19 7.20
CA LEU A 59 -4.30 -0.79 7.28
C LEU A 59 -2.95 -0.15 6.97
N VAL A 60 -2.85 0.64 5.91
CA VAL A 60 -1.60 1.34 5.59
C VAL A 60 -1.19 2.24 6.76
N GLU A 61 -2.13 2.97 7.36
CA GLU A 61 -1.84 3.83 8.51
C GLU A 61 -1.36 3.02 9.72
N SER A 62 -1.94 1.85 10.00
CA SER A 62 -1.51 1.02 11.15
C SER A 62 -0.11 0.42 11.00
N TYR A 63 0.38 0.27 9.76
CA TYR A 63 1.73 -0.21 9.46
C TYR A 63 2.69 0.90 9.01
N SER A 64 2.24 2.17 9.01
CA SER A 64 3.08 3.30 8.62
C SER A 64 3.96 3.72 9.78
N GLU A 65 5.23 3.91 9.49
CA GLU A 65 6.23 4.41 10.44
C GLU A 65 7.04 5.54 9.78
N ASP A 66 7.72 6.34 10.59
CA ASP A 66 8.69 7.31 10.08
C ASP A 66 9.83 6.59 9.36
N PHE A 67 10.17 7.06 8.17
CA PHE A 67 11.26 6.49 7.39
C PHE A 67 12.60 6.84 8.05
N ASP A 68 13.21 5.85 8.70
CA ASP A 68 14.57 5.91 9.21
C ASP A 68 15.53 5.13 8.28
N PRO A 69 16.42 5.81 7.53
CA PRO A 69 17.35 5.16 6.63
C PRO A 69 18.40 4.30 7.36
N GLU A 70 18.67 4.55 8.65
CA GLU A 70 19.68 3.81 9.41
C GLU A 70 19.23 2.37 9.73
N ARG A 71 17.92 2.10 9.65
CA ARG A 71 17.35 0.75 9.80
C ARG A 71 17.63 -0.17 8.63
N PHE A 72 18.10 0.36 7.50
CA PHE A 72 18.41 -0.42 6.30
C PHE A 72 19.91 -0.60 6.17
N THR A 73 20.36 -1.85 6.23
CA THR A 73 21.77 -2.20 6.12
C THR A 73 22.06 -2.97 4.85
N ASP A 74 23.30 -2.86 4.37
CA ASP A 74 23.79 -3.69 3.27
C ASP A 74 24.07 -5.10 3.80
N GLU A 75 23.05 -5.97 3.69
CA GLU A 75 23.12 -7.37 4.12
C GLU A 75 24.30 -8.10 3.49
N TYR A 76 24.65 -7.78 2.24
CA TYR A 76 25.79 -8.40 1.56
C TYR A 76 27.12 -8.02 2.24
N GLN A 77 27.30 -6.75 2.61
CA GLN A 77 28.50 -6.34 3.36
C GLN A 77 28.58 -7.02 4.74
N GLN A 78 27.45 -7.15 5.43
CA GLN A 78 27.40 -7.84 6.72
C GLN A 78 27.74 -9.31 6.60
N GLN A 79 27.12 -10.02 5.66
CA GLN A 79 27.40 -11.43 5.39
C GLN A 79 28.85 -11.66 4.95
N LEU A 80 29.40 -10.75 4.13
CA LEU A 80 30.80 -10.83 3.74
C LEU A 80 31.73 -10.68 4.94
N GLN A 81 31.42 -9.76 5.86
CA GLN A 81 32.23 -9.56 7.06
C GLN A 81 32.17 -10.77 7.99
N GLN A 82 30.98 -11.36 8.18
CA GLN A 82 30.80 -12.61 8.92
C GLN A 82 31.59 -13.76 8.30
N LEU A 83 31.54 -13.92 6.97
CA LEU A 83 32.32 -14.94 6.27
C LEU A 83 33.84 -14.72 6.45
N ILE A 84 34.31 -13.48 6.45
CA ILE A 84 35.73 -13.16 6.67
C ILE A 84 36.14 -13.54 8.09
N GLU A 85 35.32 -13.23 9.09
CA GLU A 85 35.61 -13.56 10.50
C GLU A 85 35.67 -15.08 10.71
N GLU A 86 34.70 -15.83 10.18
CA GLU A 86 34.75 -17.29 10.21
C GLU A 86 35.94 -17.87 9.45
N LYS A 87 36.41 -17.24 8.35
CA LYS A 87 37.64 -17.66 7.64
C LYS A 87 38.88 -17.47 8.47
N LEU A 88 38.90 -16.42 9.28
CA LEU A 88 40.02 -16.15 10.17
C LEU A 88 40.03 -17.11 11.36
N GLU A 89 38.86 -17.51 11.86
CA GLU A 89 38.72 -18.39 13.02
C GLU A 89 38.84 -19.89 12.67
N HIS A 90 38.19 -20.33 11.59
CA HIS A 90 38.06 -21.74 11.21
C HIS A 90 38.93 -22.16 10.01
N GLY A 91 39.58 -21.22 9.32
CA GLY A 91 40.43 -21.49 8.17
C GLY A 91 39.64 -21.62 6.85
N GLU A 92 40.20 -22.33 5.87
CA GLU A 92 39.61 -22.42 4.51
C GLU A 92 38.41 -23.36 4.38
N ASP A 93 38.18 -24.24 5.36
CA ASP A 93 37.01 -25.13 5.42
C ASP A 93 35.86 -24.42 6.15
N ILE A 94 35.07 -23.64 5.42
CA ILE A 94 33.79 -23.10 5.92
C ILE A 94 32.65 -23.69 5.12
N ASP A 95 31.69 -24.23 5.86
CA ASP A 95 30.38 -24.58 5.33
C ASP A 95 29.47 -23.35 5.33
N THR A 96 29.35 -22.71 4.16
CA THR A 96 28.50 -21.51 3.98
C THR A 96 27.01 -21.79 4.25
N GLU A 97 26.57 -23.04 4.13
CA GLU A 97 25.19 -23.45 4.38
C GLU A 97 24.89 -23.48 5.88
N ALA A 98 25.87 -23.87 6.71
CA ALA A 98 25.79 -23.81 8.16
C ALA A 98 25.91 -22.37 8.71
N THR A 99 26.67 -21.49 8.05
CA THR A 99 26.90 -20.10 8.48
C THR A 99 25.68 -19.20 8.28
N PHE A 100 25.02 -19.32 7.12
CA PHE A 100 23.95 -18.39 6.72
C PHE A 100 22.57 -19.04 6.70
N GLY A 101 22.48 -20.37 6.92
CA GLY A 101 21.27 -21.16 6.70
C GLY A 101 20.92 -21.25 5.21
N GLU A 102 20.11 -22.25 4.83
CA GLU A 102 19.27 -22.06 3.64
C GLU A 102 18.39 -20.84 3.92
N ALA A 103 18.44 -19.82 3.06
CA ALA A 103 17.64 -18.61 3.21
C ALA A 103 16.20 -18.97 3.58
N ASP A 104 15.83 -18.69 4.83
CA ASP A 104 14.59 -19.16 5.45
C ASP A 104 13.40 -18.76 4.59
N ALA A 105 12.84 -19.75 3.90
CA ALA A 105 11.54 -19.68 3.26
C ALA A 105 10.46 -20.19 4.23
N SER A 106 10.47 -19.69 5.46
CA SER A 106 9.46 -19.91 6.51
C SER A 106 9.90 -19.06 7.71
N GLU A 107 9.12 -18.17 8.30
CA GLU A 107 8.25 -18.53 9.43
C GLU A 107 7.16 -17.48 9.75
N ASP A 108 6.96 -16.46 8.89
CA ASP A 108 5.91 -15.46 9.09
C ASP A 108 4.73 -15.70 8.12
N GLY A 109 3.62 -16.29 8.60
CA GLY A 109 2.33 -15.97 7.96
C GLY A 109 1.24 -17.04 7.83
N GLU A 110 1.31 -18.21 8.45
CA GLU A 110 0.17 -19.15 8.40
C GLU A 110 -0.66 -19.20 9.69
N GLY A 111 -0.03 -19.04 10.86
CA GLY A 111 -0.74 -19.06 12.16
C GLY A 111 -1.52 -17.78 12.46
N ASP A 112 -0.97 -16.62 12.11
CA ASP A 112 -1.50 -15.31 12.55
C ASP A 112 -2.69 -14.83 11.70
N VAL A 113 -2.76 -15.26 10.44
CA VAL A 113 -3.81 -14.82 9.49
C VAL A 113 -5.17 -15.46 9.80
N VAL A 114 -5.18 -16.69 10.34
CA VAL A 114 -6.42 -17.40 10.70
C VAL A 114 -7.11 -16.74 11.90
N ASP A 115 -6.35 -16.33 12.92
CA ASP A 115 -6.88 -15.65 14.11
C ASP A 115 -7.47 -14.27 13.75
N LEU A 116 -6.79 -13.50 12.91
CA LEU A 116 -7.29 -12.20 12.43
C LEU A 116 -8.61 -12.32 11.64
N MET A 117 -8.77 -13.35 10.80
CA MET A 117 -10.03 -13.59 10.08
C MET A 117 -11.17 -13.97 11.01
N GLU A 118 -10.91 -14.79 12.05
CA GLU A 118 -11.93 -15.14 13.05
C GLU A 118 -12.31 -13.94 13.93
N ALA A 119 -11.31 -13.17 14.38
CA ALA A 119 -11.52 -11.95 15.17
C ALA A 119 -12.33 -10.91 14.40
N LEU A 120 -12.06 -10.74 13.10
CA LEU A 120 -12.82 -9.84 12.24
C LEU A 120 -14.27 -10.31 12.06
N LYS A 121 -14.49 -11.60 11.83
CA LYS A 121 -15.84 -12.17 11.68
C LYS A 121 -16.69 -11.93 12.93
N LYS A 122 -16.11 -12.16 14.11
CA LYS A 122 -16.75 -11.85 15.41
C LYS A 122 -17.10 -10.36 15.54
N SER A 123 -16.17 -9.45 15.23
CA SER A 123 -16.42 -8.00 15.31
C SER A 123 -17.53 -7.50 14.39
N VAL A 124 -17.70 -8.13 13.23
CA VAL A 124 -18.77 -7.76 12.28
C VAL A 124 -20.12 -8.34 12.70
N ASP A 125 -20.15 -9.58 13.20
CA ASP A 125 -21.39 -10.21 13.65
C ASP A 125 -21.92 -9.56 14.94
N GLU A 126 -21.04 -9.14 15.85
CA GLU A 126 -21.39 -8.31 17.02
C GLU A 126 -21.98 -6.95 16.61
N ARG A 127 -21.41 -6.30 15.59
CA ARG A 127 -21.95 -5.05 15.03
C ARG A 127 -23.31 -5.23 14.37
N ARG A 128 -23.55 -6.36 13.70
CA ARG A 128 -24.85 -6.69 13.10
C ARG A 128 -25.91 -6.98 14.16
N ALA A 129 -25.53 -7.66 15.26
CA ALA A 129 -26.43 -7.94 16.37
C ALA A 129 -26.84 -6.67 17.14
N GLN A 130 -25.92 -5.70 17.30
CA GLN A 130 -26.22 -4.42 17.96
C GLN A 130 -26.99 -3.42 17.07
N GLY A 131 -26.95 -3.57 15.75
CA GLY A 131 -27.66 -2.70 14.80
C GLY A 131 -29.14 -3.05 14.54
N GLY A 132 -29.67 -4.12 15.13
CA GLY A 132 -31.03 -4.62 14.86
C GLY A 132 -32.16 -4.06 15.76
N ALA A 133 -31.85 -3.19 16.73
CA ALA A 133 -32.81 -2.78 17.77
C ALA A 133 -33.04 -1.27 17.89
N SER A 134 -32.88 -0.50 16.80
CA SER A 134 -33.39 0.89 16.75
C SER A 134 -33.86 1.24 15.35
N GLY A 135 -35.15 0.98 15.08
CA GLY A 135 -35.75 1.32 13.79
C GLY A 135 -37.17 0.80 13.57
N ALA A 136 -38.02 0.71 14.60
CA ALA A 136 -39.45 0.48 14.40
C ALA A 136 -40.27 1.03 15.58
N GLY A 137 -41.08 2.06 15.32
CA GLY A 137 -42.23 2.38 16.16
C GLY A 137 -42.30 3.81 16.72
N GLN A 138 -42.74 4.76 15.90
CA GLN A 138 -43.64 5.80 16.38
C GLN A 138 -44.67 6.13 15.30
N SER A 139 -45.79 5.40 15.36
CA SER A 139 -47.07 5.85 14.82
C SER A 139 -47.73 6.73 15.87
N ALA A 140 -48.20 7.91 15.48
CA ALA A 140 -49.22 8.63 16.21
C ALA A 140 -50.28 9.09 15.20
N SER A 141 -51.45 8.51 15.36
CA SER A 141 -52.69 8.74 14.62
C SER A 141 -53.31 10.10 14.93
N GLY A 142 -53.78 10.80 13.89
CA GLY A 142 -54.76 11.89 13.98
C GLY A 142 -55.75 11.78 12.83
N LYS A 143 -57.01 11.42 13.14
CA LYS A 143 -58.12 11.20 12.21
C LYS A 143 -58.99 12.47 12.09
N SER A 144 -59.73 12.55 10.96
CA SER A 144 -60.83 13.47 10.62
C SER A 144 -60.41 14.83 10.05
N GLY A 145 -61.00 15.37 8.98
CA GLY A 145 -62.07 14.91 8.09
C GLY A 145 -62.44 16.06 7.14
N GLY A 146 -62.93 15.74 5.93
CA GLY A 146 -63.88 16.57 5.20
C GLY A 146 -63.40 17.52 4.09
N ARG A 147 -64.02 17.30 2.90
CA ARG A 147 -64.45 18.26 1.87
C ARG A 147 -63.48 18.68 0.74
N THR A 148 -63.70 18.02 -0.40
CA THR A 148 -64.12 18.59 -1.71
C THR A 148 -63.60 19.96 -2.16
N SER A 149 -62.85 19.97 -3.27
CA SER A 149 -63.10 20.77 -4.51
C SER A 149 -61.86 20.59 -5.43
N ARG A 150 -61.95 19.93 -6.58
CA ARG A 150 -62.27 20.45 -7.93
C ARG A 150 -61.49 21.70 -8.36
N SER A 151 -61.05 21.67 -9.63
CA SER A 151 -60.48 22.76 -10.46
C SER A 151 -58.97 22.98 -10.27
N SER A 152 -58.13 23.27 -11.27
CA SER A 152 -58.15 23.22 -12.75
C SER A 152 -56.85 23.90 -13.21
N SER A 153 -56.26 23.46 -14.32
CA SER A 153 -55.48 24.28 -15.27
C SER A 153 -54.11 24.84 -14.76
N THR A 154 -53.04 25.10 -15.52
CA THR A 154 -52.60 24.96 -16.92
C THR A 154 -51.25 25.73 -17.00
N ARG A 155 -50.30 25.30 -17.85
CA ARG A 155 -49.17 26.09 -18.45
C ARG A 155 -48.06 26.60 -17.50
N LYS A 156 -46.84 26.95 -17.93
CA LYS A 156 -46.05 26.90 -19.18
C LYS A 156 -44.63 27.38 -18.81
N ALA A 157 -43.67 26.95 -19.64
CA ALA A 157 -42.29 27.40 -19.82
C ALA A 157 -41.86 28.78 -19.28
N GLY A 158 -40.63 28.79 -18.78
CA GLY A 158 -39.65 29.88 -18.83
C GLY A 158 -38.29 29.26 -19.04
#